data_AF-A0A0B2PAD5-F1
#
_entry.id   AF-A0A0B2PAD5-F1
#
_cell.length_a   1.000
_cell.length_b   1.000
_cell.length_c   1.000
_cell.angle_alpha   90.00
_cell.angle_beta   90.00
_cell.angle_gamma   90.00
#
_symmetry.space_group_name_H-M   'P 1'
#
loop_
_entity.id
_entity.type
_entity.pdbx_description
1 polymer ?
#
loop_
_entity_poly.entity_id
_entity_poly.type
_entity_poly.pdbx_seq_one_letter_code
_entity_poly.pdbx_strand_id
1 'polypeptide(L)' 'IGSLRYATDCTRPDIAYVVGLLCRFTSRPSMEHWHAIERVMRYLKRTINLGLHYKRFPAVLE' A
#
# COMPACT_ATOMS: atom_id res chain seq x y z
N ILE A 1 -8.04 4.66 6.46
CA ILE A 1 -7.37 5.09 5.21
C ILE A 1 -6.04 5.80 5.47
N GLY A 2 -5.96 6.78 6.38
CA GLY A 2 -4.71 7.48 6.70
C GLY A 2 -3.52 6.56 7.01
N SER A 3 -3.71 5.55 7.86
CA SER A 3 -2.66 4.58 8.19
C SER A 3 -2.23 3.70 6.99
N LEU A 4 -3.16 3.37 6.09
CA LEU A 4 -2.83 2.62 4.86
C LEU A 4 -2.02 3.49 3.91
N ARG A 5 -2.37 4.77 3.78
CA ARG A 5 -1.60 5.73 2.98
C ARG A 5 -0.18 5.89 3.53
N TYR A 6 -0.04 6.03 4.84
CA TYR A 6 1.29 6.06 5.48
C TYR A 6 2.10 4.79 5.17
N ALA A 7 1.48 3.61 5.27
CA ALA A 7 2.14 2.35 4.92
C ALA A 7 2.61 2.33 3.45
N THR A 8 1.80 2.88 2.53
CA THR A 8 2.13 2.94 1.11
C THR A 8 3.31 3.86 0.82
N ASP A 9 3.34 5.04 1.45
CA ASP A 9 4.40 6.03 1.25
C ASP A 9 5.74 5.59 1.87
N CYS A 10 5.71 4.94 3.04
CA CYS A 10 6.94 4.67 3.79
C CYS A 10 7.53 3.28 3.61
N THR A 11 6.71 2.26 3.35
CA THR A 11 7.16 0.86 3.47
C THR A 11 6.71 -0.04 2.32
N ARG A 12 5.64 0.33 1.61
CA ARG A 12 4.92 -0.59 0.72
C ARG A 12 4.28 0.14 -0.48
N PRO A 13 5.10 0.69 -1.39
CA PRO A 13 4.61 1.46 -2.54
C PRO A 13 3.80 0.60 -3.52
N ASP A 14 3.93 -0.72 -3.47
CA ASP A 14 3.18 -1.68 -4.30
C ASP A 14 1.65 -1.60 -4.09
N ILE A 15 1.17 -1.20 -2.91
CA ILE A 15 -0.27 -1.01 -2.64
C ILE A 15 -0.75 0.43 -2.83
N ALA A 16 0.11 1.37 -3.22
CA ALA A 16 -0.22 2.80 -3.32
C ALA A 16 -1.43 3.07 -4.23
N TYR A 17 -1.49 2.39 -5.38
CA TYR A 17 -2.61 2.53 -6.32
C TYR A 17 -3.95 2.11 -5.71
N VAL A 18 -3.99 0.93 -5.09
CA VAL A 18 -5.22 0.37 -4.50
C VAL A 18 -5.70 1.25 -3.33
N VAL A 19 -4.79 1.71 -2.47
CA VAL A 19 -5.13 2.60 -1.35
C VAL A 19 -5.61 3.96 -1.86
N GLY A 20 -5.01 4.50 -2.92
CA GLY A 20 -5.47 5.72 -3.58
C GLY A 20 -6.88 5.59 -4.14
N LEU A 21 -7.21 4.46 -4.75
CA LEU A 21 -8.55 4.16 -5.25
C LEU A 21 -9.57 4.06 -4.11
N LEU A 22 -9.24 3.30 -3.06
CA LEU A 22 -10.10 3.13 -1.88
C LEU A 22 -10.38 4.46 -1.16
N CYS A 23 -9.41 5.39 -1.17
CA CYS A 23 -9.58 6.73 -0.61
C CYS A 23 -10.69 7.54 -1.28
N ARG A 24 -11.04 7.24 -2.54
CA ARG A 24 -12.14 7.91 -3.26
C ARG A 24 -13.51 7.39 -2.85
N PHE A 25 -13.59 6.13 -2.44
CA PHE A 25 -14.83 5.46 -2.05
C PHE A 25 -15.10 5.50 -0.55
N THR A 26 -14.23 6.13 0.24
CA THR A 26 -14.40 6.26 1.70
C THR A 26 -15.69 6.97 2.10
N SER A 27 -16.20 7.88 1.27
CA SER A 27 -17.43 8.63 1.57
C SER A 27 -18.70 7.80 1.37
N ARG A 28 -18.68 6.78 0.50
CA ARG A 28 -19.80 5.86 0.23
C ARG A 28 -19.26 4.47 -0.13
N PRO A 29 -18.80 3.69 0.85
CA PRO A 29 -18.27 2.36 0.58
C PRO A 29 -19.37 1.42 0.13
N SER A 30 -19.06 0.58 -0.86
CA SER A 30 -19.87 -0.58 -1.23
C SER A 30 -19.21 -1.86 -0.70
N MET A 31 -19.96 -2.97 -0.69
CA MET A 31 -19.44 -4.26 -0.21
C MET A 31 -18.18 -4.70 -0.97
N GLU A 32 -18.09 -4.39 -2.27
CA GLU A 32 -16.90 -4.66 -3.08
C GLU A 32 -15.67 -3.89 -2.60
N HIS A 33 -15.84 -2.62 -2.23
CA HIS A 33 -14.75 -1.81 -1.65
C HIS A 33 -14.29 -2.36 -0.30
N TRP A 34 -15.21 -2.93 0.46
CA TRP A 34 -14.90 -3.54 1.75
C TRP A 34 -14.09 -4.82 1.60
N HIS A 35 -14.46 -5.68 0.65
CA HIS A 35 -13.65 -6.85 0.27
C HIS A 35 -12.26 -6.46 -0.24
N ALA A 36 -12.15 -5.36 -1.01
CA ALA A 36 -10.86 -4.86 -1.47
C ALA A 36 -9.97 -4.39 -0.30
N ILE A 37 -10.53 -3.68 0.68
CA ILE A 37 -9.81 -3.29 1.91
C ILE A 37 -9.34 -4.51 2.68
N GLU A 38 -10.21 -5.51 2.83
CA GLU A 38 -9.87 -6.74 3.54
C GLU A 38 -8.73 -7.50 2.85
N ARG A 39 -8.71 -7.50 1.51
CA ARG A 39 -7.63 -8.08 0.71
C ARG A 39 -6.31 -7.34 0.90
N VAL A 40 -6.32 -6.01 0.96
CA VAL A 40 -5.13 -5.20 1.27
C VAL A 40 -4.60 -5.53 2.66
N MET A 41 -5.49 -5.62 3.66
CA MET A 41 -5.10 -5.95 5.04
C MET A 41 -4.50 -7.36 5.14
N ARG A 42 -5.10 -8.35 4.46
CA ARG A 42 -4.58 -9.72 4.39
C ARG A 42 -3.22 -9.78 3.69
N TYR A 43 -3.05 -8.99 2.62
CA TYR A 43 -1.77 -8.86 1.93
C TYR A 43 -0.69 -8.33 2.88
N LEU A 44 -0.94 -7.19 3.53
CA LEU A 44 -0.02 -6.59 4.49
C LEU A 44 0.37 -7.54 5.63
N LYS A 45 -0.59 -8.30 6.17
CA LYS A 45 -0.33 -9.31 7.19
C LYS A 45 0.58 -10.43 6.67
N ARG A 46 0.38 -10.88 5.44
CA ARG A 46 1.17 -11.97 4.84
C ARG A 46 2.58 -11.51 4.45
N THR A 47 2.75 -10.23 4.10
CA THR A 47 4.03 -9.67 3.67
C THR A 47 4.77 -8.93 4.79
N ILE A 48 4.39 -9.12 6.05
CA ILE A 48 5.03 -8.45 7.20
C ILE A 48 6.53 -8.74 7.30
N ASN A 49 6.95 -9.94 6.89
CA ASN A 49 8.36 -10.37 6.90
C ASN A 49 9.11 -9.96 5.62
N LEU A 50 8.43 -9.39 4.63
CA LEU A 50 9.05 -8.92 3.40
C LEU A 50 9.44 -7.46 3.58
N GLY A 51 10.67 -7.08 3.24
CA GLY A 51 11.15 -5.71 3.27
C GLY A 51 11.68 -5.27 1.91
N LEU A 52 11.64 -3.97 1.62
CA LEU A 52 12.30 -3.41 0.46
C LEU A 52 13.81 -3.38 0.73
N HIS A 53 14.56 -4.15 -0.05
CA HIS A 53 16.02 -4.11 -0.01
C HIS A 53 16.52 -3.17 -1.09
N TYR A 54 16.78 -1.92 -0.70
CA TYR A 54 17.46 -0.96 -1.57
C TYR A 54 18.94 -1.33 -1.62
N LYS A 55 19.36 -2.00 -2.70
CA LYS A 55 20.78 -1.99 -3.05
C LYS A 55 21.11 -0.55 -3.42
N ARG A 56 22.07 0.04 -2.72
CA ARG A 56 22.68 1.32 -3.12
C ARG A 56 23.18 1.11 -4.54
N PHE A 57 22.44 1.63 -5.54
CA PHE A 57 23.08 1.91 -6.81
C PHE A 57 24.25 2.84 -6.51
N PRO A 58 25.45 2.58 -7.06
CA PRO A 58 26.57 3.50 -6.87
C PRO A 58 26.08 4.89 -7.29
N ALA A 59 26.25 5.86 -6.41
CA ALA A 59 26.03 7.26 -6.73
C ALA A 59 27.02 7.63 -7.84
N VAL A 60 26.55 7.76 -9.09
CA VAL A 60 27.23 8.25 -10.33
C VAL A 60 26.39 7.72 -11.52
N LEU A 61 25.88 8.47 -12.50
CA LEU A 61 26.06 9.84 -12.99
C LEU A 61 24.74 10.34 -13.61
N GLU A 62 24.34 11.58 -13.32
CA GLU A 62 24.03 12.66 -14.28
C GLU A 62 23.85 13.98 -13.51
#